data_AF-A0A9X4LIC3-F1
#
_entry.id   AF-A0A9X4LIC3-F1
#
_cell.length_a   1.000
_cell.length_b   1.000
_cell.length_c   1.000
_cell.angle_alpha   90.00
_cell.angle_beta   90.00
_cell.angle_gamma   90.00
#
_symmetry.space_group_name_H-M   'P 1'
#
loop_
_entity.id
_entity.type
_entity.pdbx_description
1 polymer ?
#
loop_
_entity_poly.entity_id
_entity_poly.type
_entity_poly.pdbx_seq_one_letter_code
_entity_poly.pdbx_strand_id
1 'polypeptide(L)'
;MAYPKQHLIALGFRDDYFGIEVKHLDPGEGFSQKASRALWQTVSYTDSEFFVQGTRARLKFAVLFSGMSFEKEVKLLNHLGQTFENDWALWHGLRQLANHANVGTLEIKGDRDAWTGWKIAFAGGRYFTRSHFDKECSYRLSNPRMVEKNRIGSF
;
A
#
# COMPACT_ATOMS: atom_id res chain seq x y z
N MET A 1 -5.86 -9.10 -8.07
CA MET A 1 -5.51 -9.87 -6.84
C MET A 1 -4.16 -10.53 -7.05
N ALA A 2 -3.41 -10.77 -5.97
CA ALA A 2 -2.14 -11.48 -6.02
C ALA A 2 -2.08 -12.53 -4.91
N TYR A 3 -1.32 -13.60 -5.16
CA TYR A 3 -0.97 -14.63 -4.19
C TYR A 3 0.57 -14.67 -4.05
N PRO A 4 1.12 -14.71 -2.83
CA PRO A 4 2.57 -14.71 -2.64
C PRO A 4 3.21 -16.01 -3.15
N LYS A 5 4.43 -15.91 -3.66
CA LYS A 5 5.24 -17.08 -4.02
C LYS A 5 5.74 -17.79 -2.75
N GLN A 6 6.01 -19.09 -2.85
CA GLN A 6 6.44 -19.93 -1.71
C GLN A 6 7.65 -19.37 -0.95
N HIS A 7 8.65 -18.82 -1.64
CA HIS A 7 9.82 -18.24 -0.98
C HIS A 7 9.50 -17.00 -0.14
N LEU A 8 8.42 -16.26 -0.45
CA LEU A 8 7.96 -15.16 0.38
C LEU A 8 7.25 -15.69 1.62
N ILE A 9 6.40 -16.71 1.46
CA ILE A 9 5.69 -17.37 2.55
C ILE A 9 6.69 -17.96 3.56
N ALA A 10 7.73 -18.63 3.07
CA ALA A 10 8.80 -19.17 3.90
C ALA A 10 9.55 -18.10 4.71
N LEU A 11 9.55 -16.85 4.25
CA LEU A 11 10.11 -15.69 4.95
C LEU A 11 9.09 -14.95 5.83
N GLY A 12 7.91 -15.54 6.04
CA GLY A 12 6.85 -15.01 6.89
C GLY A 12 5.90 -14.04 6.19
N PHE A 13 5.92 -13.96 4.86
CA PHE A 13 4.82 -13.34 4.13
C PHE A 13 3.54 -14.15 4.34
N ARG A 14 2.41 -13.46 4.43
CA ARG A 14 1.12 -14.06 4.78
C ARG A 14 0.61 -14.93 3.63
N ASP A 15 0.34 -16.19 3.90
CA ASP A 15 -0.19 -17.17 2.94
C ASP A 15 -1.68 -16.97 2.67
N ASP A 16 -2.05 -15.80 2.14
CA ASP A 16 -3.41 -15.42 1.80
C ASP A 16 -3.39 -14.54 0.53
N TYR A 17 -4.53 -14.48 -0.15
CA TYR A 17 -4.73 -13.50 -1.21
C TYR A 17 -4.69 -12.06 -0.66
N PHE A 18 -4.10 -11.16 -1.44
CA PHE A 18 -4.15 -9.73 -1.18
C PHE A 18 -4.51 -8.92 -2.43
N GLY A 19 -5.07 -7.74 -2.19
CA GLY A 19 -5.47 -6.79 -3.24
C GLY A 19 -4.31 -5.90 -3.65
N ILE A 20 -4.23 -5.58 -4.93
CA ILE A 20 -3.38 -4.49 -5.45
C ILE A 20 -4.30 -3.61 -6.28
N GLU A 21 -4.57 -2.40 -5.80
CA GLU A 21 -5.27 -1.37 -6.57
C GLU A 21 -4.24 -0.48 -7.22
N VAL A 22 -4.38 -0.22 -8.52
CA VAL A 22 -3.45 0.61 -9.29
C VAL A 22 -4.16 1.87 -9.75
N LYS A 23 -3.65 3.04 -9.34
CA LYS A 23 -4.19 4.34 -9.73
C LYS A 23 -3.10 5.30 -10.16
N HIS A 24 -3.43 6.23 -11.05
CA HIS A 24 -2.61 7.41 -11.26
C HIS A 24 -3.19 8.55 -10.42
N LEU A 25 -2.36 9.09 -9.52
CA LEU A 25 -2.71 10.24 -8.68
C LEU A 25 -1.79 11.38 -9.10
N ASP A 26 -2.37 12.39 -9.73
CA ASP A 26 -1.69 13.62 -10.09
C ASP A 26 -1.60 14.50 -8.83
N PRO A 27 -0.39 14.91 -8.39
CA PRO A 27 -0.20 15.79 -7.24
C PRO A 27 -0.66 17.23 -7.47
N GLY A 28 -1.08 17.59 -8.69
CA GLY A 28 -1.71 18.87 -9.01
C GLY A 28 -3.15 18.99 -8.54
N GLU A 29 -3.98 19.69 -9.32
CA GLU A 29 -5.33 20.06 -8.89
C GLU A 29 -6.25 18.84 -8.65
N GLY A 30 -6.95 18.89 -7.51
CA GLY A 30 -7.91 17.85 -7.11
C GLY A 30 -7.28 16.58 -6.53
N PHE A 31 -5.99 16.62 -6.15
CA PHE A 31 -5.29 15.49 -5.51
C PHE A 31 -6.10 14.88 -4.37
N SER A 32 -6.51 15.71 -3.39
CA SER A 32 -7.29 15.29 -2.22
C SER A 32 -8.50 14.41 -2.55
N GLN A 33 -9.33 14.83 -3.52
CA GLN A 33 -10.53 14.09 -3.91
C GLN A 33 -10.19 12.78 -4.61
N LYS A 34 -9.20 12.80 -5.51
CA LYS A 34 -8.73 11.62 -6.25
C LYS A 34 -8.10 10.58 -5.30
N ALA A 35 -7.27 11.03 -4.37
CA ALA A 35 -6.61 10.20 -3.36
C ALA A 35 -7.63 9.53 -2.43
N SER A 36 -8.62 10.29 -1.95
CA SER A 36 -9.71 9.77 -1.12
C SER A 36 -10.50 8.67 -1.84
N ARG A 37 -10.92 8.91 -3.10
CA ARG A 37 -11.63 7.91 -3.90
C ARG A 37 -10.80 6.66 -4.15
N ALA A 38 -9.51 6.82 -4.47
CA ALA A 38 -8.60 5.70 -4.70
C ALA A 38 -8.46 4.81 -3.46
N LEU A 39 -8.28 5.42 -2.29
CA LEU A 39 -8.21 4.67 -1.03
C LEU A 39 -9.54 4.00 -0.70
N TRP A 40 -10.67 4.69 -0.86
CA TRP A 40 -11.99 4.11 -0.60
C TRP A 40 -12.30 2.91 -1.50
N GLN A 41 -11.94 3.01 -2.78
CA GLN A 41 -12.04 1.87 -3.70
C GLN A 41 -11.12 0.71 -3.27
N THR A 42 -9.93 1.00 -2.75
CA THR A 42 -9.04 -0.04 -2.23
C THR A 42 -9.63 -0.71 -0.98
N VAL A 43 -10.27 0.07 -0.11
CA VAL A 43 -10.98 -0.40 1.10
C VAL A 43 -12.10 -1.34 0.73
N SER A 44 -12.92 -1.01 -0.29
CA SER A 44 -14.05 -1.86 -0.67
C SER A 44 -13.63 -3.29 -1.04
N TYR A 45 -12.41 -3.50 -1.52
CA TYR A 45 -11.88 -4.84 -1.80
C TYR A 45 -11.65 -5.68 -0.54
N THR A 46 -11.24 -5.08 0.58
CA THR A 46 -11.07 -5.82 1.85
C THR A 46 -12.41 -6.27 2.46
N ASP A 47 -13.50 -5.61 2.08
CA ASP A 47 -14.87 -5.93 2.46
C ASP A 47 -15.62 -6.77 1.42
N SER A 48 -14.96 -7.17 0.34
CA SER A 48 -15.52 -7.99 -0.74
C SER A 48 -15.07 -9.45 -0.68
N GLU A 49 -15.89 -10.34 -1.24
CA GLU A 49 -15.49 -11.72 -1.60
C GLU A 49 -15.25 -11.81 -3.10
N PHE A 50 -14.24 -12.59 -3.48
CA PHE A 50 -13.85 -12.80 -4.88
C PHE A 50 -13.93 -14.28 -5.21
N PHE A 51 -14.25 -14.60 -6.46
CA PHE A 51 -14.21 -15.97 -6.95
C PHE A 51 -12.94 -16.19 -7.76
N VAL A 52 -12.03 -17.01 -7.26
CA VAL A 52 -10.73 -17.30 -7.89
C VAL A 52 -10.57 -18.80 -8.01
N GLN A 53 -10.35 -19.28 -9.25
CA GLN A 53 -10.14 -20.70 -9.55
C GLN A 53 -11.21 -21.62 -8.93
N GLY A 54 -12.48 -21.21 -8.98
CA GLY A 54 -13.58 -22.04 -8.44
C GLY A 54 -13.81 -21.90 -6.93
N THR A 55 -13.02 -21.09 -6.22
CA THR A 55 -13.09 -20.94 -4.76
C THR A 55 -13.38 -19.48 -4.36
N ARG A 56 -14.17 -19.28 -3.30
CA ARG A 56 -14.35 -17.96 -2.70
C ARG A 56 -13.12 -17.59 -1.88
N ALA A 57 -12.53 -16.44 -2.19
CA ALA A 57 -11.38 -15.89 -1.51
C ALA A 57 -11.71 -14.51 -0.96
N ARG A 58 -11.38 -14.27 0.30
CA ARG A 58 -11.39 -12.95 0.92
C ARG A 58 -9.95 -12.44 1.00
N LEU A 59 -9.76 -11.16 0.74
CA LEU A 59 -8.44 -10.55 0.82
C LEU A 59 -8.07 -10.31 2.28
N LYS A 60 -6.84 -10.69 2.67
CA LYS A 60 -6.36 -10.40 4.02
C LYS A 60 -6.06 -8.91 4.21
N PHE A 61 -5.53 -8.29 3.17
CA PHE A 61 -5.26 -6.85 3.09
C PHE A 61 -5.27 -6.43 1.62
N ALA A 62 -5.26 -5.12 1.38
CA ALA A 62 -5.04 -4.56 0.06
C ALA A 62 -3.99 -3.45 0.09
N VAL A 63 -3.32 -3.23 -1.04
CA VAL A 63 -2.35 -2.15 -1.19
C VAL A 63 -2.75 -1.24 -2.34
N LEU A 64 -2.63 0.06 -2.13
CA LEU A 64 -2.68 1.05 -3.19
C LEU A 64 -1.27 1.22 -3.78
N PHE A 65 -1.17 1.09 -5.10
CA PHE A 65 0.00 1.40 -5.90
C PHE A 65 -0.33 2.57 -6.83
N SER A 66 0.45 3.65 -6.75
CA SER A 66 0.18 4.86 -7.54
C SER A 66 1.44 5.65 -7.89
N GLY A 67 1.28 6.79 -8.56
CA GLY A 67 2.38 7.76 -8.70
C GLY A 67 3.01 8.12 -7.34
N MET A 68 2.18 8.23 -6.30
CA MET A 68 2.62 8.47 -4.92
C MET A 68 3.38 7.31 -4.27
N SER A 69 3.54 6.19 -4.95
CA SER A 69 4.40 5.09 -4.49
C SER A 69 5.88 5.38 -4.69
N PHE A 70 6.24 6.36 -5.53
CA PHE A 70 7.62 6.73 -5.81
C PHE A 70 8.08 7.88 -4.92
N GLU A 71 9.31 7.79 -4.40
CA GLU A 71 9.84 8.76 -3.44
C GLU A 71 9.91 10.19 -4.01
N LYS A 72 10.20 10.34 -5.31
CA LYS A 72 10.26 11.65 -5.97
C LYS A 72 8.90 12.33 -6.02
N GLU A 73 7.84 11.60 -6.37
CA GLU A 73 6.48 12.13 -6.46
C GLU A 73 5.93 12.54 -5.09
N VAL A 74 6.25 11.74 -4.06
CA VAL A 74 5.98 12.08 -2.66
C VAL A 74 6.63 13.41 -2.26
N LYS A 75 7.86 13.69 -2.72
CA LYS A 75 8.54 14.96 -2.43
C LYS A 75 7.89 16.15 -3.14
N LEU A 76 7.23 15.95 -4.29
CA LEU A 76 6.55 17.05 -5.00
C LEU A 76 5.33 17.57 -4.23
N LEU A 77 4.62 16.72 -3.47
CA LEU A 77 3.55 17.18 -2.57
C LEU A 77 4.04 18.20 -1.53
N ASN A 78 5.33 18.19 -1.17
CA ASN A 78 5.89 19.13 -0.19
C ASN A 78 6.26 20.50 -0.78
N HIS A 79 6.24 20.69 -2.11
CA HIS A 79 6.88 21.85 -2.76
C HIS A 79 5.91 22.77 -3.54
N LEU A 80 4.59 22.54 -3.49
CA LEU A 80 3.62 23.27 -4.33
C LEU A 80 2.93 24.48 -3.65
N GLY A 81 3.42 24.95 -2.49
CA GLY A 81 2.95 26.19 -1.85
C GLY A 81 1.78 26.03 -0.87
N GLN A 82 1.32 27.14 -0.28
CA GLN A 82 0.39 27.18 0.86
C GLN A 82 -0.97 26.48 0.63
N THR A 83 -1.42 26.31 -0.61
CA THR A 83 -2.66 25.58 -0.95
C THR A 83 -2.47 24.06 -0.89
N PHE A 84 -1.22 23.56 -1.01
CA PHE A 84 -0.86 22.14 -1.12
C PHE A 84 -0.21 21.55 0.14
N GLU A 85 0.20 22.37 1.12
CA GLU A 85 0.64 21.87 2.44
C GLU A 85 -0.43 20.97 3.11
N ASN A 86 -1.70 21.24 2.80
CA ASN A 86 -2.83 20.45 3.29
C ASN A 86 -2.93 19.06 2.63
N ASP A 87 -2.45 18.89 1.40
CA ASP A 87 -2.55 17.62 0.66
C ASP A 87 -1.64 16.53 1.26
N TRP A 88 -0.48 16.92 1.80
CA TRP A 88 0.39 16.00 2.52
C TRP A 88 -0.24 15.52 3.83
N ALA A 89 -0.75 16.45 4.64
CA ALA A 89 -1.44 16.14 5.88
C ALA A 89 -2.67 15.27 5.62
N LEU A 90 -3.44 15.61 4.59
CA LEU A 90 -4.62 14.85 4.15
C LEU A 90 -4.23 13.46 3.65
N TRP A 91 -3.18 13.31 2.84
CA TRP A 91 -2.69 12.00 2.40
C TRP A 91 -2.35 11.10 3.58
N HIS A 92 -1.63 11.64 4.58
CA HIS A 92 -1.33 10.92 5.80
C HIS A 92 -2.60 10.57 6.60
N GLY A 93 -3.54 11.50 6.75
CA GLY A 93 -4.82 11.27 7.43
C GLY A 93 -5.64 10.18 6.75
N LEU A 94 -5.76 10.23 5.42
CA LEU A 94 -6.47 9.21 4.63
C LEU A 94 -5.81 7.83 4.78
N ARG A 95 -4.48 7.75 4.78
CA ARG A 95 -3.77 6.50 5.02
C ARG A 95 -4.01 5.94 6.43
N GLN A 96 -4.09 6.79 7.46
CA GLN A 96 -4.43 6.34 8.81
C GLN A 96 -5.84 5.75 8.86
N LEU A 97 -6.80 6.39 8.20
CA LEU A 97 -8.16 5.85 8.10
C LEU A 97 -8.17 4.50 7.35
N ALA A 98 -7.54 4.44 6.18
CA ALA A 98 -7.47 3.22 5.37
C ALA A 98 -6.74 2.06 6.10
N ASN A 99 -5.78 2.39 6.97
CA ASN A 99 -5.05 1.42 7.79
C ASN A 99 -5.95 0.62 8.75
N HIS A 100 -7.08 1.18 9.20
CA HIS A 100 -8.09 0.48 10.01
C HIS A 100 -8.86 -0.58 9.19
N ALA A 101 -8.90 -0.43 7.87
CA ALA A 101 -9.50 -1.39 6.94
C ALA A 101 -8.47 -2.35 6.32
N ASN A 102 -7.29 -2.53 6.95
CA ASN A 102 -6.20 -3.33 6.38
C ASN A 102 -5.80 -2.90 4.96
N VAL A 103 -5.83 -1.59 4.68
CA VAL A 103 -5.27 -1.03 3.45
C VAL A 103 -3.93 -0.37 3.73
N GLY A 104 -2.94 -0.71 2.91
CA GLY A 104 -1.61 -0.12 2.90
C GLY A 104 -1.24 0.47 1.55
N THR A 105 0.04 0.75 1.38
CA THR A 105 0.64 1.23 0.13
C THR A 105 1.78 0.30 -0.28
N LEU A 106 1.91 0.07 -1.58
CA LEU A 106 3.13 -0.49 -2.16
C LEU A 106 4.03 0.68 -2.52
N GLU A 107 5.16 0.83 -1.83
CA GLU A 107 6.08 1.95 -2.00
C GLU A 107 7.37 1.46 -2.67
N ILE A 108 7.86 2.21 -3.65
CA ILE A 108 9.09 1.94 -4.40
C ILE A 108 10.21 2.78 -3.81
N LYS A 109 11.35 2.14 -3.55
CA LYS A 109 12.58 2.83 -3.14
C LYS A 109 13.35 3.22 -4.41
N GLY A 110 13.62 4.51 -4.58
CA GLY A 110 14.21 5.06 -5.80
C GLY A 110 13.16 5.62 -6.77
N ASP A 111 13.55 5.85 -8.01
CA ASP A 111 12.67 6.34 -9.06
C ASP A 111 12.23 5.20 -10.01
N ARG A 112 11.47 5.55 -11.05
CA ARG A 112 10.93 4.59 -12.01
C ARG A 112 12.04 3.83 -12.76
N ASP A 113 13.14 4.49 -13.07
CA ASP A 113 14.18 3.97 -13.97
C ASP A 113 15.38 3.39 -13.20
N ALA A 114 15.53 3.71 -11.92
CA ALA A 114 16.61 3.31 -11.03
C ALA A 114 16.08 2.99 -9.61
N TRP A 115 15.01 2.18 -9.53
CA TRP A 115 14.52 1.67 -8.26
C TRP A 115 15.53 0.69 -7.64
N THR A 116 15.59 0.61 -6.32
CA THR A 116 16.48 -0.27 -5.53
C THR A 116 15.71 -1.24 -4.62
N GLY A 117 14.38 -1.17 -4.63
CA GLY A 117 13.56 -2.04 -3.81
C GLY A 117 12.10 -1.60 -3.74
N TRP A 118 11.30 -2.35 -3.01
CA TRP A 118 9.94 -1.99 -2.69
C TRP A 118 9.59 -2.43 -1.28
N LYS A 119 8.57 -1.81 -0.70
CA LYS A 119 8.02 -2.18 0.60
C LYS A 119 6.51 -2.11 0.58
N ILE A 120 5.87 -3.02 1.30
CA ILE A 120 4.47 -2.87 1.67
C ILE A 120 4.45 -2.17 3.03
N ALA A 121 3.83 -1.00 3.07
CA ALA A 121 3.73 -0.17 4.26
C ALA A 121 2.28 0.11 4.58
N PHE A 122 1.99 0.15 5.87
CA PHE A 122 0.74 0.58 6.45
C PHE A 122 1.00 1.86 7.23
N ALA A 123 -0.05 2.62 7.56
CA ALA A 123 0.14 3.87 8.29
C ALA A 123 0.77 3.66 9.68
N GLY A 124 0.58 2.48 10.29
CA GLY A 124 1.21 2.08 11.55
C GLY A 124 2.61 1.46 11.44
N GLY A 125 3.14 1.26 10.23
CA GLY A 125 4.47 0.67 10.06
C GLY A 125 4.64 -0.17 8.80
N ARG A 126 5.81 -0.78 8.70
CA ARG A 126 6.22 -1.56 7.53
C ARG A 126 5.87 -3.03 7.72
N TYR A 127 5.25 -3.63 6.72
CA TYR A 127 4.93 -5.05 6.73
C TYR A 127 6.08 -5.89 6.17
N PHE A 128 6.44 -5.68 4.91
CA PHE A 128 7.38 -6.52 4.19
C PHE A 128 8.20 -5.70 3.20
N THR A 129 9.46 -6.09 2.96
CA THR A 129 10.35 -5.41 2.03
C THR A 129 11.07 -6.35 1.10
N ARG A 130 11.33 -5.86 -0.10
CA ARG A 130 12.37 -6.34 -0.99
C ARG A 130 13.39 -5.23 -1.19
N SER A 131 14.67 -5.55 -1.06
CA SER A 131 15.77 -4.66 -1.46
C SER A 131 16.65 -5.39 -2.46
N HIS A 132 17.23 -4.65 -3.41
CA HIS A 132 18.32 -5.16 -4.22
C HIS A 132 19.49 -4.18 -4.15
N PHE A 133 20.66 -4.73 -3.88
CA PHE A 133 21.91 -3.99 -3.80
C PHE A 133 23.00 -4.91 -4.35
N ASP A 134 23.85 -4.38 -5.22
CA ASP A 134 24.99 -5.10 -5.81
C ASP A 134 24.65 -6.52 -6.31
N LYS A 135 23.63 -6.62 -7.18
CA LYS A 135 23.09 -7.87 -7.76
C LYS A 135 22.49 -8.87 -6.76
N GLU A 136 22.56 -8.62 -5.46
CA GLU A 136 21.88 -9.41 -4.45
C GLU A 136 20.46 -8.90 -4.22
N CYS A 137 19.53 -9.83 -4.04
CA CYS A 137 18.13 -9.53 -3.70
C CYS A 137 17.82 -10.10 -2.33
N SER A 138 17.38 -9.24 -1.41
CA SER A 138 16.95 -9.64 -0.07
C SER A 138 15.47 -9.34 0.13
N TYR A 139 14.81 -10.26 0.83
CA TYR A 139 13.43 -10.12 1.27
C TYR A 139 13.40 -10.18 2.79
N ARG A 140 12.55 -9.36 3.42
CA ARG A 140 12.48 -9.27 4.88
C ARG A 140 11.07 -8.94 5.33
N LEU A 141 10.52 -9.79 6.20
CA LEU A 141 9.37 -9.46 7.04
C LEU A 141 9.81 -8.45 8.11
N SER A 142 9.11 -7.32 8.19
CA SER A 142 9.38 -6.28 9.17
C SER A 142 8.48 -6.40 10.40
N ASN A 143 7.17 -6.51 10.20
CA ASN A 143 6.21 -6.69 11.29
C ASN A 143 4.96 -7.43 10.79
N PRO A 144 4.76 -8.71 11.17
CA PRO A 144 3.60 -9.49 10.71
C PRO A 144 2.27 -8.91 11.19
N ARG A 145 2.25 -8.24 12.35
CA ARG A 145 1.02 -7.67 12.93
C ARG A 145 0.38 -6.58 12.07
N MET A 146 1.10 -6.03 11.09
CA MET A 146 0.58 -4.99 10.19
C MET A 146 -0.62 -5.47 9.37
N VAL A 147 -0.68 -6.76 9.06
CA VAL A 147 -1.76 -7.38 8.26
C VAL A 147 -2.67 -8.29 9.10
N GLU A 148 -2.41 -8.44 10.39
CA GLU A 148 -3.16 -9.32 11.30
C GLU A 148 -4.20 -8.56 12.14
N LYS A 149 -4.51 -7.32 11.77
CA LYS A 149 -5.46 -6.53 12.54
C LYS A 149 -6.83 -7.20 12.50
N ASN A 150 -7.31 -7.58 13.68
CA ASN A 150 -8.70 -7.94 13.88
C ASN A 150 -9.50 -6.63 13.88
N ARG A 151 -10.56 -6.57 13.08
CA ARG A 151 -11.49 -5.45 13.07
C ARG A 151 -12.28 -5.53 14.38
N ILE A 152 -11.75 -4.91 15.44
CA ILE A 152 -12.49 -4.70 16.67
C ILE A 152 -13.45 -3.56 16.32
N GLY A 153 -14.73 -3.89 16.13
CA GLY A 153 -15.75 -2.86 15.97
C GLY A 153 -15.68 -1.91 17.17
N SER A 154 -15.75 -0.61 16.91
CA SER A 154 -15.93 0.37 17.98
C SER A 154 -17.27 0.06 18.65
N PHE A 155 -17.23 -0.44 19.88
CA PHE A 155 -18.38 -0.46 20.78
C PHE A 155 -18.48 0.89 21.47
#